data_AF-A0A3C2DE22-F1
#
_entry.id   AF-A0A3C2DE22-F1
#
_cell.length_a   1.000
_cell.length_b   1.000
_cell.length_c   1.000
_cell.angle_alpha   90.00
_cell.angle_beta   90.00
_cell.angle_gamma   90.00
#
_symmetry.space_group_name_H-M   'P 1'
#
loop_
_entity.id
_entity.type
_entity.pdbx_description
1 polymer ?
#
loop_
_entity_poly.entity_id
_entity_poly.type
_entity_poly.pdbx_seq_one_letter_code
_entity_poly.pdbx_strand_id
1 'polypeptide(L)'
;MRCQISLELDRFIPACVLVAGLLGCSDGAAELPPVVTVESSTTTVVSETEVPTNGWIQVGDRSFDLAFTCYSPGAGDVTAIGVGEHPESGQQVEALIQGFLGQPYVGLTIGGSVRYEASLDGPLEVFVHDGTISAGAIEWIRGLDLESGVGERIGYGAVFVSCGEYVHDLPEGY
;
A
#
# COMPACT_ATOMS: atom_id res chain seq x y z
N MET A 1 11.59 -59.69 2.72
CA MET A 1 10.29 -58.96 2.64
C MET A 1 10.41 -57.89 1.56
N ARG A 2 9.28 -57.56 0.95
CA ARG A 2 9.10 -56.96 -0.38
C ARG A 2 9.83 -55.63 -0.64
N CYS A 3 10.36 -55.53 -1.84
CA CYS A 3 10.76 -54.31 -2.55
C CYS A 3 9.53 -53.75 -3.29
N GLN A 4 9.26 -52.45 -3.18
CA GLN A 4 8.42 -51.68 -4.13
C GLN A 4 8.51 -50.18 -3.81
N ILE A 5 9.30 -49.45 -4.61
CA ILE A 5 9.10 -48.02 -4.87
C ILE A 5 8.79 -47.94 -6.36
N SER A 6 7.50 -47.84 -6.69
CA SER A 6 7.03 -47.45 -8.02
C SER A 6 6.82 -45.95 -8.01
N LEU A 7 7.76 -45.22 -8.62
CA LEU A 7 7.53 -43.87 -9.12
C LEU A 7 7.43 -43.99 -10.64
N GLU A 8 6.19 -44.19 -11.11
CA GLU A 8 5.81 -43.83 -12.48
C GLU A 8 5.35 -42.37 -12.43
N LEU A 9 6.01 -41.48 -13.17
CA LEU A 9 5.43 -40.99 -14.42
C LEU A 9 6.48 -40.18 -15.18
N ASP A 10 6.97 -40.85 -16.21
CA ASP A 10 7.55 -40.33 -17.44
C ASP A 10 6.76 -39.09 -17.93
N ARG A 11 7.45 -38.01 -18.32
CA ARG A 11 7.79 -37.76 -19.73
C ARG A 11 7.90 -36.25 -20.10
N PHE A 12 9.15 -35.85 -20.38
CA PHE A 12 9.63 -34.94 -21.45
C PHE A 12 8.96 -33.58 -21.72
N ILE A 13 9.78 -32.50 -21.65
CA ILE A 13 9.89 -31.46 -22.70
C ILE A 13 11.37 -31.01 -22.80
N PRO A 14 11.95 -30.78 -24.01
CA PRO A 14 13.38 -30.87 -24.29
C PRO A 14 14.15 -29.53 -24.26
N ALA A 15 15.47 -29.66 -24.22
CA ALA A 15 16.47 -28.61 -24.29
C ALA A 15 16.47 -27.79 -25.61
N CYS A 16 16.73 -26.49 -25.51
CA CYS A 16 17.29 -25.64 -26.58
C CYS A 16 18.08 -24.48 -25.92
N VAL A 17 19.40 -24.60 -25.81
CA VAL A 17 20.44 -23.98 -26.69
C VAL A 17 20.84 -22.56 -26.24
N LEU A 18 22.09 -22.48 -25.77
CA LEU A 18 22.92 -21.29 -25.52
C LEU A 18 23.23 -20.55 -26.83
N VAL A 19 23.20 -19.22 -26.81
CA VAL A 19 24.01 -18.38 -27.72
C VAL A 19 24.60 -17.21 -26.93
N ALA A 20 25.93 -17.21 -26.83
CA ALA A 20 26.75 -16.08 -26.43
C ALA A 20 27.11 -15.26 -27.70
N GLY A 21 27.07 -13.93 -27.62
CA GLY A 21 27.42 -13.03 -28.72
C GLY A 21 28.24 -11.84 -28.22
N LEU A 22 29.41 -11.67 -28.83
CA LEU A 22 30.50 -10.76 -28.46
C LEU A 22 30.30 -9.31 -28.94
N LEU A 23 31.03 -8.43 -28.23
CA LEU A 23 31.52 -7.09 -28.57
C LEU A 23 31.59 -6.74 -30.07
N GLY A 24 31.16 -5.51 -30.39
CA GLY A 24 31.47 -4.83 -31.64
C GLY A 24 31.38 -3.30 -31.50
N CYS A 25 32.49 -2.67 -31.13
CA CYS A 25 32.70 -1.23 -31.34
C CYS A 25 33.06 -1.03 -32.83
N SER A 26 32.34 -0.14 -33.51
CA SER A 26 32.74 0.34 -34.84
C SER A 26 32.72 1.86 -34.83
N ASP A 27 33.91 2.44 -34.96
CA ASP A 27 34.15 3.85 -35.21
C ASP A 27 33.56 4.27 -36.56
N GLY A 28 32.72 5.30 -36.52
CA GLY A 28 32.22 5.99 -37.69
C GLY A 28 32.52 7.47 -37.57
N ALA A 29 33.67 7.90 -38.10
CA ALA A 29 33.99 9.30 -38.28
C ALA A 29 33.11 9.89 -39.40
N ALA A 30 32.24 10.83 -39.05
CA ALA A 30 31.54 11.69 -40.00
C ALA A 30 31.48 13.11 -39.43
N GLU A 31 32.20 13.99 -40.11
CA GLU A 31 32.32 15.44 -39.91
C GLU A 31 30.97 16.14 -40.12
N LEU A 32 30.55 17.00 -39.17
CA LEU A 32 29.42 17.92 -39.30
C LEU A 32 29.66 19.23 -38.49
N PRO A 33 28.99 20.34 -38.87
CA PRO A 33 29.54 21.71 -38.90
C PRO A 33 29.18 22.55 -37.63
N PRO A 34 29.38 23.90 -37.59
CA PRO A 34 29.77 24.63 -36.38
C PRO A 34 28.73 24.65 -35.27
N VAL A 35 29.24 24.62 -34.03
CA VAL A 35 28.52 24.75 -32.76
C VAL A 35 27.65 26.00 -32.77
N VAL A 36 26.34 25.80 -32.83
CA VAL A 36 25.35 26.79 -32.40
C VAL A 36 25.32 26.76 -30.88
N THR A 37 25.78 27.83 -30.25
CA THR A 37 25.60 28.06 -28.81
C THR A 37 24.10 28.17 -28.52
N VAL A 38 23.51 27.08 -28.06
CA VAL A 38 22.18 27.08 -27.46
C VAL A 38 22.40 27.23 -25.97
N GLU A 39 21.98 28.37 -25.42
CA GLU A 39 21.92 28.58 -23.98
C GLU A 39 21.07 27.46 -23.37
N SER A 40 21.75 26.54 -22.70
CA SER A 40 21.12 25.44 -21.97
C SER A 40 20.51 26.04 -20.71
N SER A 41 19.27 26.53 -20.84
CA SER A 41 18.40 26.77 -19.69
C SER A 41 18.20 25.42 -19.00
N THR A 42 19.01 25.19 -17.97
CA THR A 42 18.89 24.05 -17.07
C THR A 42 17.58 24.22 -16.33
N THR A 43 16.50 23.61 -16.82
CA THR A 43 15.27 23.47 -16.04
C THR A 43 15.58 22.51 -14.90
N THR A 44 15.75 23.03 -13.70
CA THR A 44 15.81 22.23 -12.48
C THR A 44 14.45 21.55 -12.31
N VAL A 45 14.35 20.30 -12.74
CA VAL A 45 13.21 19.44 -12.41
C VAL A 45 13.32 19.20 -10.91
N VAL A 46 12.46 19.86 -10.14
CA VAL A 46 12.26 19.55 -8.73
C VAL A 46 11.68 18.15 -8.69
N SER A 47 12.52 17.16 -8.36
CA SER A 47 12.02 15.82 -8.05
C SER A 47 11.15 15.93 -6.81
N GLU A 48 9.83 15.78 -6.99
CA GLU A 48 8.92 15.53 -5.86
C GLU A 48 9.48 14.32 -5.11
N THR A 49 9.80 14.53 -3.83
CA THR A 49 10.23 13.45 -2.95
C THR A 49 9.00 12.60 -2.69
N GLU A 50 8.89 11.48 -3.40
CA GLU A 50 7.87 10.47 -3.17
C GLU A 50 7.97 10.03 -1.71
N VAL A 51 6.93 10.34 -0.92
CA VAL A 51 6.88 9.93 0.49
C VAL A 51 6.74 8.40 0.48
N PRO A 52 7.68 7.66 1.08
CA PRO A 52 7.62 6.21 1.05
C PRO A 52 6.35 5.73 1.77
N THR A 53 5.54 4.96 1.06
CA THR A 53 4.36 4.29 1.64
C THR A 53 4.82 3.06 2.42
N ASN A 54 4.18 2.80 3.56
CA ASN A 54 4.45 1.65 4.41
C ASN A 54 3.18 0.85 4.72
N GLY A 55 2.08 1.14 4.02
CA GLY A 55 0.83 0.42 4.17
C GLY A 55 -0.15 0.72 3.06
N TRP A 56 -1.23 -0.04 3.04
CA TRP A 56 -2.31 0.13 2.09
C TRP A 56 -3.67 -0.12 2.74
N ILE A 57 -4.70 0.51 2.17
CA ILE A 57 -6.11 0.26 2.48
C ILE A 57 -6.83 -0.12 1.20
N GLN A 58 -7.52 -1.25 1.23
CA GLN A 58 -8.40 -1.69 0.16
C GLN A 58 -9.85 -1.42 0.53
N VAL A 59 -10.57 -0.68 -0.32
CA VAL A 59 -12.02 -0.43 -0.23
C VAL A 59 -12.67 -0.95 -1.50
N GLY A 60 -13.32 -2.12 -1.43
CA GLY A 60 -13.85 -2.79 -2.62
C GLY A 60 -12.73 -3.18 -3.58
N ASP A 61 -12.79 -2.67 -4.80
CA ASP A 61 -11.79 -2.90 -5.85
C ASP A 61 -10.63 -1.89 -5.85
N ARG A 62 -10.67 -0.87 -4.98
CA ARG A 62 -9.67 0.20 -4.93
C ARG A 62 -8.67 -0.05 -3.82
N SER A 63 -7.40 0.23 -4.09
CA SER A 63 -6.32 0.25 -3.11
C SER A 63 -5.75 1.67 -2.98
N PHE A 64 -5.44 2.06 -1.76
CA PHE A 64 -4.80 3.34 -1.42
C PHE A 64 -3.49 3.03 -0.72
N ASP A 65 -2.37 3.33 -1.36
CA ASP A 65 -1.05 3.27 -0.72
C ASP A 65 -0.83 4.54 0.09
N LEU A 66 -0.54 4.39 1.39
CA LEU A 66 -0.47 5.50 2.33
C LEU A 66 0.82 5.42 3.17
N ALA A 67 1.30 6.57 3.60
CA ALA A 67 2.33 6.71 4.60
C ALA A 67 1.69 6.81 6.00
N PHE A 68 1.91 5.80 6.83
CA PHE A 68 1.37 5.66 8.16
C PHE A 68 2.39 5.99 9.24
N THR A 69 1.95 6.77 10.22
CA THR A 69 2.60 6.87 11.53
C THR A 69 1.89 5.95 12.50
N CYS A 70 2.62 5.04 13.14
CA CYS A 70 2.09 4.11 14.12
C CYS A 70 2.35 4.60 15.55
N TYR A 71 1.34 4.49 16.40
CA TYR A 71 1.34 4.91 17.80
C TYR A 71 1.02 3.70 18.68
N SER A 72 1.73 3.59 19.79
CA SER A 72 1.44 2.63 20.86
C SER A 72 1.62 3.32 22.22
N PRO A 73 0.58 4.02 22.71
CA PRO A 73 0.63 4.78 23.95
C PRO A 73 0.64 3.90 25.22
N GLY A 74 0.36 2.60 25.09
CA GLY A 74 0.37 1.63 26.19
C GLY A 74 -0.87 0.75 26.20
N ALA A 75 -1.01 -0.09 27.24
CA ALA A 75 -2.17 -0.97 27.47
C ALA A 75 -2.55 -1.97 26.35
N GLY A 76 -1.68 -2.15 25.34
CA GLY A 76 -1.98 -2.97 24.16
C GLY A 76 -2.73 -2.22 23.07
N ASP A 77 -2.99 -0.93 23.26
CA ASP A 77 -3.63 -0.07 22.29
C ASP A 77 -2.66 0.31 21.17
N VAL A 78 -3.16 0.32 19.93
CA VAL A 78 -2.44 0.82 18.78
C VAL A 78 -3.29 1.77 17.96
N THR A 79 -2.65 2.76 17.35
CA THR A 79 -3.28 3.64 16.37
C THR A 79 -2.34 3.82 15.19
N ALA A 80 -2.85 3.80 13.97
CA ALA A 80 -2.10 4.18 12.78
C ALA A 80 -2.85 5.28 12.03
N ILE A 81 -2.14 6.38 11.75
CA ILE A 81 -2.66 7.50 10.99
C ILE A 81 -1.94 7.53 9.65
N GLY A 82 -2.70 7.33 8.57
CA GLY A 82 -2.19 7.28 7.20
C GLY A 82 -2.49 8.55 6.43
N VAL A 83 -1.54 9.01 5.63
CA VAL A 83 -1.72 10.10 4.66
C VAL A 83 -1.24 9.66 3.29
N GLY A 84 -1.92 10.11 2.24
CA GLY A 84 -1.52 9.86 0.85
C GLY A 84 -2.49 10.51 -0.12
N GLU A 85 -2.56 9.98 -1.34
CA GLU A 85 -3.36 10.55 -2.42
C GLU A 85 -4.23 9.51 -3.11
N HIS A 86 -5.40 9.92 -3.58
CA HIS A 86 -6.27 9.07 -4.38
C HIS A 86 -5.62 8.84 -5.75
N PRO A 87 -5.44 7.59 -6.20
CA PRO A 87 -4.63 7.27 -7.39
C PRO A 87 -5.18 7.90 -8.69
N GLU A 88 -6.49 8.07 -8.80
CA GLU A 88 -7.11 8.68 -9.99
C GLU A 88 -7.33 10.20 -9.89
N SER A 89 -7.71 10.73 -8.73
CA SER A 89 -8.12 12.13 -8.58
C SER A 89 -7.06 13.03 -7.98
N GLY A 90 -5.99 12.48 -7.41
CA GLY A 90 -4.97 13.23 -6.67
C GLY A 90 -5.49 13.91 -5.39
N GLN A 91 -6.71 13.58 -4.96
CA GLN A 91 -7.26 14.13 -3.73
C GLN A 91 -6.54 13.55 -2.52
N GLN A 92 -6.28 14.38 -1.52
CA GLN A 92 -5.72 13.93 -0.25
C GLN A 92 -6.58 12.82 0.36
N VAL A 93 -5.91 11.78 0.84
CA VAL A 93 -6.49 10.65 1.55
C VAL A 93 -5.91 10.62 2.95
N GLU A 94 -6.78 10.52 3.95
CA GLU A 94 -6.43 10.35 5.35
C GLU A 94 -7.07 9.07 5.88
N ALA A 95 -6.31 8.28 6.63
CA ALA A 95 -6.78 7.05 7.22
C ALA A 95 -6.54 7.03 8.73
N LEU A 96 -7.48 6.42 9.46
CA LEU A 96 -7.35 6.17 10.89
C LEU A 96 -7.66 4.70 11.15
N ILE A 97 -6.71 4.00 11.75
CA ILE A 97 -6.83 2.62 12.21
C ILE A 97 -6.59 2.60 13.70
N GLN A 98 -7.53 2.05 14.47
CA GLN A 98 -7.44 1.92 15.92
C GLN A 98 -7.70 0.48 16.32
N GLY A 99 -6.71 -0.11 16.96
CA GLY A 99 -6.81 -1.41 17.60
C GLY A 99 -6.94 -1.22 19.10
N PHE A 100 -8.17 -1.06 19.58
CA PHE A 100 -8.51 -1.03 21.00
C PHE A 100 -9.29 -2.28 21.39
N LEU A 101 -9.07 -2.79 22.60
CA LEU A 101 -9.80 -3.95 23.09
C LEU A 101 -11.31 -3.66 23.17
N GLY A 102 -12.07 -4.33 22.30
CA GLY A 102 -13.54 -4.31 22.27
C GLY A 102 -14.18 -3.24 21.38
N GLN A 103 -13.44 -2.23 20.93
CA GLN A 103 -13.96 -1.17 20.05
C GLN A 103 -12.92 -0.73 19.01
N PRO A 104 -12.49 -1.63 18.11
CA PRO A 104 -11.63 -1.23 17.01
C PRO A 104 -12.36 -0.31 16.03
N TYR A 105 -11.60 0.54 15.34
CA TYR A 105 -12.11 1.44 14.31
C TYR A 105 -11.17 1.45 13.11
N VAL A 106 -11.74 1.46 11.91
CA VAL A 106 -11.01 1.66 10.66
C VAL A 106 -11.82 2.61 9.78
N GLY A 107 -11.21 3.72 9.39
CA GLY A 107 -11.82 4.74 8.55
C GLY A 107 -10.84 5.35 7.55
N LEU A 108 -11.38 5.78 6.41
CA LEU A 108 -10.67 6.46 5.34
C LEU A 108 -11.49 7.65 4.84
N THR A 109 -10.87 8.83 4.78
CA THR A 109 -11.48 10.07 4.31
C THR A 109 -10.75 10.56 3.06
N ILE A 110 -11.49 10.90 2.01
CA ILE A 110 -10.98 11.40 0.74
C ILE A 110 -11.45 12.83 0.54
N GLY A 111 -10.51 13.74 0.27
CA GLY A 111 -10.78 15.17 0.06
C GLY A 111 -11.54 15.83 1.22
N GLY A 112 -11.30 15.36 2.46
CA GLY A 112 -11.91 15.89 3.68
C GLY A 112 -13.43 15.70 3.83
N SER A 113 -14.08 14.96 2.92
CA SER A 113 -15.56 14.93 2.84
C SER A 113 -16.14 13.55 2.56
N VAL A 114 -15.52 12.76 1.70
CA VAL A 114 -15.99 11.41 1.39
C VAL A 114 -15.39 10.45 2.41
N ARG A 115 -16.23 9.86 3.26
CA ARG A 115 -15.80 8.96 4.33
C ARG A 115 -16.26 7.52 4.06
N TYR A 116 -15.32 6.59 4.23
CA TYR A 116 -15.53 5.14 4.23
C TYR A 116 -15.12 4.60 5.59
N GLU A 117 -15.99 3.85 6.23
CA GLU A 117 -15.79 3.33 7.58
C GLU A 117 -16.17 1.86 7.63
N ALA A 118 -15.54 1.12 8.53
CA ALA A 118 -15.99 -0.23 8.85
C ALA A 118 -17.43 -0.21 9.38
N SER A 119 -18.24 -1.18 8.96
CA SER A 119 -19.62 -1.35 9.44
C SER A 119 -19.66 -1.53 10.98
N LEU A 120 -20.68 -0.95 11.61
CA LEU A 120 -20.95 -1.15 13.06
C LEU A 120 -21.62 -2.51 13.34
N ASP A 121 -22.25 -3.11 12.34
CA ASP A 121 -23.01 -4.36 12.47
C ASP A 121 -22.14 -5.61 12.21
N GLY A 122 -20.95 -5.42 11.66
CA GLY A 122 -20.01 -6.49 11.33
C GLY A 122 -18.89 -6.63 12.39
N PRO A 123 -18.30 -7.82 12.55
CA PRO A 123 -17.10 -7.95 13.35
C PRO A 123 -15.94 -7.22 12.67
N LEU A 124 -15.29 -6.31 13.40
CA LEU A 124 -14.02 -5.74 13.02
C LEU A 124 -12.96 -6.24 13.99
N GLU A 125 -11.90 -6.84 13.45
CA GLU A 125 -10.76 -7.31 14.24
C GLU A 125 -9.49 -6.68 13.65
N VAL A 126 -8.77 -5.92 14.49
CA VAL A 126 -7.48 -5.33 14.16
C VAL A 126 -6.40 -6.16 14.84
N PHE A 127 -5.55 -6.79 14.03
CA PHE A 127 -4.46 -7.64 14.47
C PHE A 127 -3.15 -6.86 14.52
N VAL A 128 -2.42 -7.04 15.61
CA VAL A 128 -1.07 -6.51 15.77
C VAL A 128 -0.12 -7.69 15.93
N HIS A 129 0.81 -7.83 14.99
CA HIS A 129 1.78 -8.92 15.02
C HIS A 129 3.06 -8.53 14.29
N ASP A 130 4.22 -8.82 14.89
CA ASP A 130 5.54 -8.63 14.28
C ASP A 130 5.75 -7.25 13.61
N GLY A 131 5.35 -6.18 14.31
CA GLY A 131 5.47 -4.81 13.79
C GLY A 131 4.52 -4.49 12.65
N THR A 132 3.43 -5.24 12.51
CA THR A 132 2.38 -4.98 11.53
C THR A 132 1.04 -4.75 12.20
N ILE A 133 0.22 -3.89 11.60
CA ILE A 133 -1.19 -3.71 11.94
C ILE A 133 -1.99 -4.14 10.70
N SER A 134 -2.97 -5.03 10.88
CA SER A 134 -3.78 -5.52 9.77
C SER A 134 -5.21 -5.81 10.18
N ALA A 135 -6.13 -5.68 9.24
CA ALA A 135 -7.51 -6.13 9.38
C ALA A 135 -8.00 -6.58 8.01
N GLY A 136 -8.80 -7.64 7.97
CA GLY A 136 -9.31 -8.22 6.73
C GLY A 136 -10.82 -8.37 6.76
N ALA A 137 -11.41 -8.69 5.60
CA ALA A 137 -12.85 -8.87 5.44
C ALA A 137 -13.68 -7.69 5.99
N ILE A 138 -13.11 -6.48 5.94
CA ILE A 138 -13.75 -5.25 6.44
C ILE A 138 -14.93 -4.94 5.52
N GLU A 139 -16.14 -4.92 6.06
CA GLU A 139 -17.31 -4.41 5.34
C GLU A 139 -17.31 -2.88 5.38
N TRP A 140 -17.13 -2.24 4.23
CA TRP A 140 -17.02 -0.80 4.11
C TRP A 140 -18.37 -0.14 3.86
N ILE A 141 -18.66 0.87 4.67
CA ILE A 141 -19.83 1.73 4.58
C ILE A 141 -19.38 3.14 4.22
N ARG A 142 -19.96 3.71 3.18
CA ARG A 142 -19.77 5.12 2.82
C ARG A 142 -20.81 5.97 3.51
N GLY A 143 -20.37 7.08 4.10
CA GLY A 143 -21.24 8.05 4.76
C GLY A 143 -22.00 7.45 5.93
N LEU A 144 -21.30 6.63 6.74
CA LEU A 144 -21.86 5.99 7.92
C LEU A 144 -22.25 7.06 8.96
N ASP A 145 -23.50 7.04 9.38
CA ASP A 145 -23.95 7.81 10.54
C ASP A 145 -23.72 6.97 11.81
N LEU A 146 -22.83 7.41 12.69
CA LEU A 146 -22.42 6.64 13.87
C LEU A 146 -23.54 6.49 14.92
N GLU A 147 -24.56 7.35 14.89
CA GLU A 147 -25.69 7.27 15.83
C GLU A 147 -26.71 6.22 15.40
N SER A 148 -27.05 6.19 14.11
CA SER A 148 -28.07 5.29 13.53
C SER A 148 -27.51 4.02 12.91
N GLY A 149 -26.20 3.98 12.62
CA GLY A 149 -25.53 2.90 11.88
C GLY A 149 -25.85 2.85 10.39
N VAL A 150 -26.56 3.86 9.85
CA VAL A 150 -27.01 3.86 8.45
C VAL A 150 -25.92 4.42 7.54
N GLY A 151 -25.72 3.76 6.40
CA GLY A 151 -24.88 4.25 5.30
C GLY A 151 -24.97 3.36 4.06
N GLU A 152 -24.18 3.68 3.03
CA GLU A 152 -24.14 2.91 1.78
C GLU A 152 -23.08 1.82 1.87
N ARG A 153 -23.47 0.55 1.73
CA ARG A 153 -22.52 -0.55 1.64
C ARG A 153 -21.77 -0.52 0.31
N ILE A 154 -20.44 -0.46 0.37
CA ILE A 154 -19.56 -0.38 -0.81
C ILE A 154 -18.95 -1.73 -1.17
N GLY A 155 -18.72 -2.60 -0.19
CA GLY A 155 -18.14 -3.91 -0.42
C GLY A 155 -17.22 -4.33 0.71
N TYR A 156 -16.36 -5.30 0.43
CA TYR A 156 -15.35 -5.77 1.38
C TYR A 156 -13.98 -5.21 1.04
N GLY A 157 -13.07 -5.24 2.01
CA GLY A 157 -11.67 -4.93 1.81
C GLY A 157 -10.81 -5.31 3.00
N ALA A 158 -9.64 -4.67 3.09
CA ALA A 158 -8.62 -4.99 4.08
C ALA A 158 -7.68 -3.80 4.28
N VAL A 159 -6.90 -3.85 5.35
CA VAL A 159 -5.80 -2.93 5.62
C VAL A 159 -4.55 -3.69 6.01
N PHE A 160 -3.41 -3.12 5.66
CA PHE A 160 -2.10 -3.57 6.12
C PHE A 160 -1.21 -2.36 6.34
N VAL A 161 -0.49 -2.36 7.46
CA VAL A 161 0.49 -1.33 7.81
C VAL A 161 1.74 -2.01 8.36
N SER A 162 2.90 -1.65 7.81
CA SER A 162 4.20 -2.00 8.36
C SER A 162 4.70 -0.87 9.27
N CYS A 163 4.64 -1.14 10.58
CA CYS A 163 5.12 -0.25 11.62
C CYS A 163 6.57 -0.61 11.98
N GLY A 164 7.53 0.02 11.31
CA GLY A 164 8.95 -0.15 11.64
C GLY A 164 9.30 0.39 13.03
N GLU A 165 8.61 1.47 13.45
CA GLU A 165 8.74 2.09 14.76
C GLU A 165 7.36 2.55 15.26
N TYR A 166 7.23 2.73 16.58
CA TYR A 166 6.03 3.25 17.22
C TYR A 166 6.35 4.52 17.99
N VAL A 167 5.48 5.52 17.84
CA VAL A 167 5.44 6.68 18.72
C VAL A 167 4.73 6.29 20.01
N HIS A 168 5.31 6.65 21.16
CA HIS A 168 4.77 6.26 22.48
C HIS A 168 3.86 7.33 23.12
N ASP A 169 3.77 8.50 22.51
CA ASP A 169 2.80 9.53 22.88
C ASP A 169 1.47 9.32 22.14
N LEU A 170 0.44 10.09 22.53
CA LEU A 170 -0.80 10.14 21.76
C LEU A 170 -0.60 10.92 20.45
N PRO A 171 -1.34 10.59 19.38
CA PRO A 171 -1.37 11.43 18.20
C PRO A 171 -1.90 12.83 18.54
N GLU A 172 -1.46 13.84 17.79
CA GLU A 172 -1.99 15.20 17.95
C GLU A 172 -3.52 15.22 17.78
N GLY A 173 -4.23 15.89 18.69
CA GLY A 173 -5.69 16.02 18.66
C GLY A 173 -6.47 14.94 19.43
N TYR A 174 -5.79 14.04 20.13
CA TYR A 174 -6.37 13.11 21.13
C TYR A 174 -6.39 13.68 22.55
#